data_AF-F4JT64-F1
#
_entry.id   AF-F4JT64-F1
#
_cell.length_a   1.000
_cell.length_b   1.000
_cell.length_c   1.000
_cell.angle_alpha   90.00
_cell.angle_beta   90.00
_cell.angle_gamma   90.00
#
_symmetry.space_group_name_H-M   'P 1'
#
loop_
_entity.id
_entity.type
_entity.pdbx_description
1 polymer ?
#
loop_
_entity_poly.entity_id
_entity_poly.type
_entity_poly.pdbx_seq_one_letter_code
_entity_poly.pdbx_strand_id
1 'polypeptide(L)'
;MGRLKQCWSSLLVLAVLVIGTGAVPITYLQSAVAKGAVCLDGSAPAYHFDKGFGSGVNNWIVHMEGGGWCTDVASCNERKGTMKGSSKFMNKDFGFSGILGGKQSTNPDFYNWNRIKVRYCDGSSFTGNVEAVNPANKLFFRGARVWRAVVDDLMAKGMKNAQNAILSGCSAGALAAILHCDTFRAILPRTASVKCVSDAGYFIHGKDITGGSYIQSYYSKVVALHGSAKSLPVSCTSKMKPELCFFPQYVVPSMRTPLFVINAAFDSWQIKNVLAPTAVDKGKEWKNCKLDLKKCSAAQLKTVQGFRDQMMRALSPVHSTPSRGLFLDSCHAHCQGGSAASWSGDKGPQVANTRIAKAVGNWFYGRTSMDSAFVDRAWDKWVTTGNVGSSGNPLKAAILINYDPTGPSRLLSTIAKQEGIDIYPVDLKQFIDFMRCGNLPTETFVLGSNQYIITSIHENWFAARCLNTSQPAGEGAIVMQTAVYVLVALYDGSIGSASQAMAAADQFASQLSRKNF
;
A
#
# COMPACT_ATOMS: atom_id res chain seq x y z
N MET A 1 -56.37 46.36 24.67
CA MET A 1 -55.67 45.70 23.54
C MET A 1 -54.66 44.72 24.11
N GLY A 2 -54.63 43.48 23.61
CA GLY A 2 -53.58 42.48 23.93
C GLY A 2 -54.02 41.33 24.85
N ARG A 3 -54.68 40.31 24.27
CA ARG A 3 -54.92 39.01 24.94
C ARG A 3 -53.58 38.28 25.11
N LEU A 4 -53.29 37.80 26.33
CA LEU A 4 -52.19 36.88 26.62
C LEU A 4 -52.33 35.63 25.76
N LYS A 5 -51.33 35.41 24.89
CA LYS A 5 -51.17 34.17 24.11
C LYS A 5 -50.43 33.15 24.96
N GLN A 6 -51.07 32.00 25.10
CA GLN A 6 -50.55 30.75 25.63
C GLN A 6 -49.37 30.29 24.75
N CYS A 7 -48.14 30.32 25.28
CA CYS A 7 -46.98 29.77 24.62
C CYS A 7 -47.01 28.25 24.72
N TRP A 8 -47.22 27.58 23.59
CA TRP A 8 -46.87 26.17 23.43
C TRP A 8 -45.35 26.08 23.28
N SER A 9 -44.69 25.59 24.31
CA SER A 9 -43.27 25.24 24.29
C SER A 9 -43.07 23.96 23.46
N SER A 10 -42.73 24.14 22.18
CA SER A 10 -42.23 23.06 21.33
C SER A 10 -40.87 22.60 21.84
N LEU A 11 -40.82 21.44 22.50
CA LEU A 11 -39.60 20.72 22.81
C LEU A 11 -38.99 20.18 21.50
N LEU A 12 -38.14 21.00 20.87
CA LEU A 12 -37.20 20.55 19.86
C LEU A 12 -36.15 19.67 20.57
N VAL A 13 -36.39 18.36 20.59
CA VAL A 13 -35.34 17.38 20.88
C VAL A 13 -34.35 17.46 19.73
N LEU A 14 -33.31 18.29 19.90
CA LEU A 14 -32.14 18.26 19.05
C LEU A 14 -31.46 16.91 19.33
N ALA A 15 -31.80 15.89 18.54
CA ALA A 15 -30.96 14.73 18.40
C ALA A 15 -29.65 15.24 17.80
N VAL A 16 -28.69 15.56 18.66
CA VAL A 16 -27.31 15.76 18.26
C VAL A 16 -26.84 14.39 17.76
N LEU A 17 -27.02 14.17 16.46
CA LEU A 17 -26.18 13.25 15.72
C LEU A 17 -24.76 13.75 15.94
N VAL A 18 -24.08 13.15 16.92
CA VAL A 18 -22.63 13.25 17.04
C VAL A 18 -22.09 12.59 15.79
N ILE A 19 -21.91 13.38 14.74
CA ILE A 19 -21.09 13.02 13.59
C ILE A 19 -19.67 13.01 14.15
N GLY A 20 -19.27 11.85 14.71
CA GLY A 20 -17.95 11.64 15.26
C GLY A 20 -16.91 11.89 14.17
N THR A 21 -16.19 13.00 14.27
CA THR A 21 -14.93 13.19 13.56
C THR A 21 -13.95 12.15 14.11
N GLY A 22 -13.59 11.17 13.28
CA GLY A 22 -12.98 9.89 13.68
C GLY A 22 -11.53 9.99 14.20
N ALA A 23 -11.39 10.41 15.45
CA ALA A 23 -10.13 10.34 16.19
C ALA A 23 -10.05 9.01 16.94
N VAL A 24 -8.91 8.32 16.81
CA VAL A 24 -8.69 7.01 17.43
C VAL A 24 -7.99 7.23 18.77
N PRO A 25 -8.53 6.73 19.90
CA PRO A 25 -7.92 6.95 21.21
C PRO A 25 -6.64 6.13 21.39
N ILE A 26 -5.75 6.64 22.24
CA ILE A 26 -4.50 5.98 22.61
C ILE A 26 -4.76 4.88 23.63
N THR A 27 -4.08 3.75 23.45
CA THR A 27 -3.99 2.65 24.41
C THR A 27 -2.59 2.63 25.01
N TYR A 28 -2.50 2.78 26.33
CA TYR A 28 -1.25 2.62 27.07
C TYR A 28 -1.13 1.17 27.55
N LEU A 29 -0.05 0.49 27.17
CA LEU A 29 0.16 -0.91 27.52
C LEU A 29 0.87 -1.02 28.88
N GLN A 30 0.15 -0.70 29.96
CA GLN A 30 0.70 -0.70 31.32
C GLN A 30 1.27 -2.06 31.74
N SER A 31 0.64 -3.15 31.29
CA SER A 31 1.12 -4.52 31.54
C SER A 31 2.51 -4.81 30.95
N ALA A 32 2.98 -4.03 29.98
CA ALA A 32 4.31 -4.18 29.39
C ALA A 32 5.43 -3.63 30.28
N VAL A 33 5.12 -2.69 31.19
CA VAL A 33 6.11 -2.07 32.09
C VAL A 33 6.74 -3.13 33.00
N ALA A 34 5.94 -4.03 33.56
CA ALA A 34 6.42 -5.14 34.40
C ALA A 34 7.34 -6.12 33.63
N LYS A 35 7.24 -6.16 32.30
CA LYS A 35 8.12 -6.95 31.41
C LYS A 35 9.36 -6.16 30.96
N GLY A 36 9.57 -4.95 31.48
CA GLY A 36 10.64 -4.05 31.11
C GLY A 36 10.51 -3.44 29.70
N ALA A 37 9.34 -3.55 29.07
CA ALA A 37 9.03 -2.90 27.80
C ALA A 37 8.51 -1.48 28.08
N VAL A 38 9.40 -0.50 27.96
CA VAL A 38 9.15 0.90 28.30
C VAL A 38 9.77 1.85 27.27
N CYS A 39 9.25 3.07 27.19
CA CYS A 39 9.83 4.17 26.41
C CYS A 39 11.17 4.65 27.00
N LEU A 40 11.87 5.56 26.31
CA LEU A 40 13.17 6.11 26.77
C LEU A 40 13.11 6.69 28.19
N ASP A 41 11.98 7.25 28.63
CA ASP A 41 11.77 7.81 29.97
C ASP A 41 11.22 6.80 31.00
N GLY A 42 11.01 5.54 30.61
CA GLY A 42 10.42 4.51 31.47
C GLY A 42 8.89 4.44 31.44
N SER A 43 8.19 5.28 30.67
CA SER A 43 6.73 5.21 30.55
C SER A 43 6.28 3.98 29.74
N ALA A 44 5.02 3.56 29.94
CA ALA A 44 4.44 2.45 29.18
C ALA A 44 4.39 2.76 27.67
N PRO A 45 4.68 1.78 26.79
CA PRO A 45 4.49 1.96 25.36
C PRO A 45 3.02 2.13 25.02
N ALA A 46 2.75 2.71 23.87
CA ALA A 46 1.39 3.04 23.47
C ALA A 46 1.14 2.83 21.98
N TYR A 47 -0.13 2.62 21.63
CA TYR A 47 -0.58 2.55 20.25
C TYR A 47 -2.03 3.04 20.13
N HIS A 48 -2.47 3.36 18.92
CA HIS A 48 -3.88 3.61 18.62
C HIS A 48 -4.44 2.42 17.85
N PHE A 49 -5.69 2.04 18.12
CA PHE A 49 -6.32 0.89 17.47
C PHE A 49 -7.76 1.19 17.10
N ASP A 50 -8.02 1.11 15.80
CA ASP A 50 -9.36 1.20 15.20
C ASP A 50 -9.76 -0.20 14.70
N LYS A 51 -10.88 -0.72 15.22
CA LYS A 51 -11.28 -2.12 14.99
C LYS A 51 -11.79 -2.32 13.56
N GLY A 52 -11.44 -3.46 12.98
CA GLY A 52 -11.94 -3.87 11.67
C GLY A 52 -13.42 -4.24 11.72
N PHE A 53 -14.08 -4.22 10.57
CA PHE A 53 -15.50 -4.54 10.43
C PHE A 53 -15.81 -5.23 9.09
N GLY A 54 -16.97 -5.92 9.03
CA GLY A 54 -17.38 -6.67 7.85
C GLY A 54 -16.34 -7.70 7.43
N SER A 55 -15.97 -7.72 6.15
CA SER A 55 -14.93 -8.62 5.62
C SER A 55 -13.52 -8.33 6.15
N GLY A 56 -13.30 -7.21 6.83
CA GLY A 56 -12.00 -6.79 7.33
C GLY A 56 -11.68 -7.21 8.77
N VAL A 57 -12.60 -7.89 9.48
CA VAL A 57 -12.44 -8.25 10.90
C VAL A 57 -11.23 -9.15 11.18
N ASN A 58 -10.80 -9.96 10.20
CA ASN A 58 -9.61 -10.81 10.29
C ASN A 58 -8.41 -10.26 9.50
N ASN A 59 -8.47 -9.00 9.05
CA ASN A 59 -7.39 -8.35 8.33
C ASN A 59 -6.76 -7.24 9.17
N TRP A 60 -5.44 -7.13 9.16
CA TRP A 60 -4.70 -6.32 10.12
C TRP A 60 -3.64 -5.45 9.44
N ILE A 61 -3.58 -4.16 9.80
CA ILE A 61 -2.48 -3.27 9.46
C ILE A 61 -1.83 -2.78 10.75
N VAL A 62 -0.58 -3.19 10.98
CA VAL A 62 0.24 -2.69 12.07
C VAL A 62 1.21 -1.67 11.49
N HIS A 63 0.97 -0.39 11.77
CA HIS A 63 1.78 0.71 11.25
C HIS A 63 2.71 1.28 12.32
N MET A 64 4.01 1.22 12.07
CA MET A 64 5.05 1.69 12.97
C MET A 64 5.34 3.18 12.71
N GLU A 65 5.14 4.01 13.72
CA GLU A 65 5.45 5.44 13.64
C GLU A 65 6.96 5.68 13.45
N GLY A 66 7.31 6.69 12.65
CA GLY A 66 8.70 7.13 12.46
C GLY A 66 9.10 8.29 13.36
N GLY A 67 10.35 8.76 13.21
CA GLY A 67 10.83 9.97 13.88
C GLY A 67 12.34 10.05 14.10
N GLY A 68 13.14 9.48 13.19
CA GLY A 68 14.60 9.45 13.32
C GLY A 68 15.10 8.65 14.53
N TRP A 69 16.35 8.89 14.92
CA TRP A 69 17.05 8.16 15.98
C TRP A 69 17.80 9.10 16.90
N CYS A 70 18.25 8.60 18.04
CA CYS A 70 19.23 9.27 18.89
C CYS A 70 20.50 8.41 18.97
N THR A 71 21.66 9.05 18.88
CA THR A 71 22.97 8.41 18.65
C THR A 71 23.91 8.48 19.84
N ASP A 72 23.56 9.24 20.86
CA ASP A 72 24.32 9.35 22.09
C ASP A 72 23.38 9.60 23.29
N VAL A 73 23.93 9.51 24.49
CA VAL A 73 23.19 9.67 25.73
C VAL A 73 22.54 11.06 25.81
N ALA A 74 23.21 12.11 25.35
CA ALA A 74 22.71 13.48 25.39
C ALA A 74 21.47 13.67 24.50
N SER A 75 21.56 13.26 23.23
CA SER A 75 20.46 13.32 22.27
C SER A 75 19.28 12.43 22.68
N CYS A 76 19.53 11.25 23.24
CA CYS A 76 18.46 10.41 23.77
C CYS A 76 17.82 11.02 25.03
N ASN A 77 18.60 11.70 25.87
CA ASN A 77 18.11 12.38 27.05
C ASN A 77 17.20 13.56 26.72
N GLU A 78 17.55 14.35 25.70
CA GLU A 78 16.66 15.40 25.17
C GLU A 78 15.38 14.78 24.61
N ARG A 79 15.52 13.72 23.80
CA ARG A 79 14.39 13.02 23.18
C ARG A 79 13.40 12.45 24.19
N LYS A 80 13.85 11.99 25.36
CA LYS A 80 13.00 11.44 26.43
C LYS A 80 11.95 12.45 26.91
N GLY A 81 12.22 13.74 26.79
CA GLY A 81 11.30 14.84 27.14
C GLY A 81 10.26 15.17 26.06
N THR A 82 10.12 14.33 25.03
CA THR A 82 9.25 14.59 23.87
C THR A 82 8.31 13.42 23.61
N MET A 83 7.32 13.62 22.72
CA MET A 83 6.42 12.56 22.23
C MET A 83 7.15 11.38 21.55
N LYS A 84 8.45 11.53 21.25
CA LYS A 84 9.28 10.52 20.59
C LYS A 84 10.20 9.75 21.55
N GLY A 85 10.09 10.03 22.85
CA GLY A 85 10.82 9.33 23.91
C GLY A 85 9.97 9.05 25.16
N SER A 86 8.75 9.57 25.24
CA SER A 86 7.81 9.29 26.32
C SER A 86 6.38 9.29 25.82
N SER A 87 5.59 8.31 26.27
CA SER A 87 4.16 8.26 25.99
C SER A 87 3.35 9.33 26.72
N LYS A 88 3.91 9.99 27.73
CA LYS A 88 3.25 11.07 28.48
C LYS A 88 2.99 12.31 27.63
N PHE A 89 3.77 12.51 26.56
CA PHE A 89 3.66 13.64 25.64
C PHE A 89 2.99 13.27 24.33
N MET A 90 2.41 12.07 24.21
CA MET A 90 1.74 11.63 23.00
C MET A 90 0.30 12.16 22.94
N ASN A 91 -0.12 12.60 21.75
CA ASN A 91 -1.53 12.90 21.49
C ASN A 91 -2.42 11.72 21.90
N LYS A 92 -3.43 12.01 22.72
CA LYS A 92 -4.39 11.03 23.21
C LYS A 92 -5.34 10.56 22.12
N ASP A 93 -5.67 11.44 21.19
CA ASP A 93 -6.52 11.16 20.06
C ASP A 93 -5.74 11.40 18.76
N PHE A 94 -5.82 10.45 17.83
CA PHE A 94 -5.07 10.52 16.58
C PHE A 94 -5.97 10.24 15.38
N GLY A 95 -6.03 11.17 14.43
CA GLY A 95 -6.77 10.98 13.18
C GLY A 95 -6.02 10.05 12.23
N PHE A 96 -6.64 8.95 11.84
CA PHE A 96 -6.06 8.05 10.84
C PHE A 96 -6.31 8.56 9.42
N SER A 97 -5.30 8.38 8.56
CA SER A 97 -5.31 8.83 7.16
C SER A 97 -4.40 7.93 6.31
N GLY A 98 -4.40 8.13 5.00
CA GLY A 98 -3.63 7.33 4.04
C GLY A 98 -3.94 5.84 4.18
N ILE A 99 -2.89 5.01 4.31
CA ILE A 99 -3.02 3.55 4.49
C ILE A 99 -3.86 3.14 5.72
N LEU A 100 -3.93 3.98 6.76
CA LEU A 100 -4.76 3.75 7.95
C LEU A 100 -6.15 4.42 7.85
N GLY A 101 -6.44 5.15 6.78
CA GLY A 101 -7.69 5.90 6.65
C GLY A 101 -8.91 5.00 6.67
N GLY A 102 -9.95 5.37 7.42
CA GLY A 102 -11.20 4.59 7.55
C GLY A 102 -12.24 4.88 6.47
N LYS A 103 -11.94 5.78 5.53
CA LYS A 103 -12.84 6.13 4.42
C LYS A 103 -12.53 5.31 3.19
N GLN A 104 -13.49 4.51 2.72
CA GLN A 104 -13.37 3.68 1.53
C GLN A 104 -13.00 4.49 0.27
N SER A 105 -13.52 5.71 0.11
CA SER A 105 -13.20 6.56 -1.05
C SER A 105 -11.72 6.94 -1.15
N THR A 106 -10.99 6.98 -0.04
CA THR A 106 -9.56 7.33 0.00
C THR A 106 -8.66 6.13 0.30
N ASN A 107 -9.21 5.04 0.83
CA ASN A 107 -8.47 3.83 1.21
C ASN A 107 -9.29 2.57 0.87
N PRO A 108 -9.63 2.35 -0.41
CA PRO A 108 -10.65 1.38 -0.81
C PRO A 108 -10.33 -0.06 -0.41
N ASP A 109 -9.05 -0.39 -0.33
CA ASP A 109 -8.54 -1.75 -0.14
C ASP A 109 -8.38 -2.15 1.33
N PHE A 110 -8.24 -1.17 2.23
CA PHE A 110 -7.85 -1.41 3.62
C PHE A 110 -8.70 -0.66 4.67
N TYR A 111 -9.68 0.15 4.25
CA TYR A 111 -10.48 0.99 5.15
C TYR A 111 -11.19 0.24 6.28
N ASN A 112 -11.59 -1.02 6.05
CA ASN A 112 -12.34 -1.82 6.99
C ASN A 112 -11.50 -2.83 7.78
N TRP A 113 -10.17 -2.81 7.63
CA TRP A 113 -9.26 -3.66 8.37
C TRP A 113 -9.12 -3.18 9.82
N ASN A 114 -8.62 -4.06 10.70
CA ASN A 114 -8.05 -3.64 11.99
C ASN A 114 -6.84 -2.76 11.70
N ARG A 115 -6.89 -1.49 12.11
CA ARG A 115 -5.89 -0.48 11.78
C ARG A 115 -5.21 -0.04 13.06
N ILE A 116 -3.89 -0.20 13.13
CA ILE A 116 -3.10 0.06 14.34
C ILE A 116 -1.98 1.01 14.01
N LYS A 117 -1.79 2.03 14.86
CA LYS A 117 -0.61 2.90 14.83
C LYS A 117 0.20 2.72 16.11
N VAL A 118 1.30 1.99 16.01
CA VAL A 118 2.26 1.81 17.10
C VAL A 118 3.05 3.10 17.28
N ARG A 119 3.03 3.69 18.48
CA ARG A 119 3.70 4.96 18.75
C ARG A 119 5.18 4.74 19.01
N TYR A 120 6.00 5.64 18.47
CA TYR A 120 7.45 5.50 18.49
C TYR A 120 8.07 6.26 19.66
N CYS A 121 8.72 5.54 20.58
CA CYS A 121 9.28 6.14 21.79
C CYS A 121 10.65 5.58 22.23
N ASP A 122 11.30 4.75 21.41
CA ASP A 122 12.58 4.12 21.76
C ASP A 122 13.81 4.75 21.09
N GLY A 123 13.63 5.42 19.95
CA GLY A 123 14.74 6.08 19.25
C GLY A 123 15.69 5.14 18.49
N SER A 124 15.30 3.88 18.25
CA SER A 124 16.14 2.83 17.62
C SER A 124 15.43 2.03 16.53
N SER A 125 14.35 2.52 15.93
CA SER A 125 13.50 1.71 15.03
C SER A 125 13.03 0.39 15.68
N PHE A 126 12.69 0.43 16.97
CA PHE A 126 12.23 -0.74 17.72
C PHE A 126 13.24 -1.91 17.75
N THR A 127 14.55 -1.63 17.71
CA THR A 127 15.58 -2.67 17.71
C THR A 127 16.33 -2.78 19.04
N GLY A 128 16.33 -1.72 19.85
CA GLY A 128 17.14 -1.66 21.07
C GLY A 128 16.70 -2.62 22.17
N ASN A 129 17.68 -3.23 22.85
CA ASN A 129 17.43 -4.09 24.01
C ASN A 129 18.66 -4.17 24.93
N VAL A 130 18.91 -3.09 25.64
CA VAL A 130 19.90 -3.07 26.74
C VAL A 130 19.23 -3.59 28.02
N GLU A 131 19.92 -4.30 28.91
CA GLU A 131 19.36 -4.69 30.23
C GLU A 131 19.56 -3.59 31.27
N ALA A 132 20.75 -2.99 31.28
CA ALA A 132 21.08 -1.89 32.17
C ALA A 132 20.20 -0.65 31.89
N VAL A 133 19.92 0.10 32.94
CA VAL A 133 19.34 1.44 32.89
C VAL A 133 20.50 2.41 33.06
N ASN A 134 20.56 3.48 32.27
CA ASN A 134 21.59 4.49 32.50
C ASN A 134 21.31 5.18 33.85
N PRO A 135 22.20 5.05 34.85
CA PRO A 135 21.90 5.49 36.22
C PRO A 135 21.85 7.01 36.34
N ALA A 136 22.62 7.75 35.52
CA ALA A 136 22.73 9.20 35.61
C ALA A 136 21.46 9.93 35.15
N ASN A 137 20.75 9.37 34.17
CA ASN A 137 19.60 10.03 33.53
C ASN A 137 18.35 9.17 33.41
N LYS A 138 18.39 7.94 33.92
CA LYS A 138 17.29 6.96 33.88
C LYS A 138 16.78 6.71 32.46
N LEU A 139 17.70 6.56 31.51
CA LEU A 139 17.36 6.20 30.12
C LEU A 139 17.20 4.68 29.95
N PHE A 140 16.18 4.31 29.18
CA PHE A 140 15.82 2.93 28.87
C PHE A 140 15.88 2.68 27.36
N PHE A 141 16.78 1.81 26.91
CA PHE A 141 16.88 1.40 25.51
C PHE A 141 16.18 0.05 25.32
N ARG A 142 14.87 0.08 25.03
CA ARG A 142 13.97 -1.11 25.09
C ARG A 142 13.08 -1.29 23.85
N GLY A 143 13.46 -0.70 22.71
CA GLY A 143 12.67 -0.74 21.47
C GLY A 143 12.17 -2.12 21.04
N ALA A 144 13.02 -3.15 21.08
CA ALA A 144 12.61 -4.51 20.72
C ALA A 144 11.65 -5.15 21.73
N ARG A 145 11.74 -4.79 23.02
CA ARG A 145 10.77 -5.24 24.03
C ARG A 145 9.43 -4.54 23.84
N VAL A 146 9.45 -3.24 23.53
CA VAL A 146 8.25 -2.46 23.20
C VAL A 146 7.54 -3.10 22.01
N TRP A 147 8.26 -3.39 20.93
CA TRP A 147 7.70 -4.06 19.75
C TRP A 147 7.04 -5.39 20.10
N ARG A 148 7.77 -6.28 20.79
CA ARG A 148 7.23 -7.60 21.19
C ARG A 148 5.98 -7.47 22.06
N ALA A 149 6.01 -6.60 23.07
CA ALA A 149 4.88 -6.43 23.98
C ALA A 149 3.63 -5.91 23.27
N VAL A 150 3.78 -4.97 22.32
CA VAL A 150 2.65 -4.48 21.52
C VAL A 150 2.09 -5.60 20.65
N VAL A 151 2.95 -6.35 19.96
CA VAL A 151 2.53 -7.49 19.14
C VAL A 151 1.79 -8.55 19.96
N ASP A 152 2.31 -8.94 21.11
CA ASP A 152 1.67 -9.93 21.99
C ASP A 152 0.26 -9.49 22.41
N ASP A 153 0.09 -8.21 22.72
CA ASP A 153 -1.19 -7.63 23.09
C ASP A 153 -2.17 -7.58 21.89
N LEU A 154 -1.69 -7.31 20.67
CA LEU A 154 -2.50 -7.40 19.45
C LEU A 154 -2.90 -8.85 19.13
N MET A 155 -2.01 -9.82 19.36
CA MET A 155 -2.30 -11.25 19.22
C MET A 155 -3.43 -11.66 20.16
N ALA A 156 -3.39 -11.21 21.42
CA ALA A 156 -4.46 -11.43 22.39
C ALA A 156 -5.80 -10.78 21.98
N LYS A 157 -5.75 -9.66 21.25
CA LYS A 157 -6.91 -8.93 20.72
C LYS A 157 -7.50 -9.49 19.43
N GLY A 158 -6.97 -10.61 18.93
CA GLY A 158 -7.54 -11.34 17.80
C GLY A 158 -6.62 -11.43 16.58
N MET A 159 -5.45 -10.79 16.58
CA MET A 159 -4.51 -10.88 15.45
C MET A 159 -4.00 -12.31 15.22
N LYS A 160 -4.08 -13.18 16.25
CA LYS A 160 -3.84 -14.62 16.12
C LYS A 160 -4.76 -15.34 15.12
N ASN A 161 -5.90 -14.73 14.77
CA ASN A 161 -6.86 -15.25 13.79
C ASN A 161 -6.75 -14.57 12.41
N ALA A 162 -5.67 -13.81 12.18
CA ALA A 162 -5.53 -13.04 10.95
C ALA A 162 -5.54 -13.92 9.70
N GLN A 163 -6.30 -13.49 8.68
CA GLN A 163 -6.25 -14.01 7.32
C GLN A 163 -5.25 -13.20 6.48
N ASN A 164 -5.25 -11.88 6.67
CA ASN A 164 -4.32 -10.97 6.03
C ASN A 164 -3.67 -10.05 7.05
N ALA A 165 -2.37 -9.77 6.89
CA ALA A 165 -1.68 -8.80 7.71
C ALA A 165 -0.65 -7.98 6.93
N ILE A 166 -0.59 -6.69 7.21
CA ILE A 166 0.44 -5.78 6.71
C ILE A 166 1.22 -5.20 7.89
N LEU A 167 2.54 -5.42 7.90
CA LEU A 167 3.43 -4.61 8.70
C LEU A 167 3.87 -3.41 7.86
N SER A 168 3.52 -2.22 8.29
CA SER A 168 3.89 -0.98 7.61
C SER A 168 4.54 0.01 8.54
N GLY A 169 5.06 1.09 8.00
CA GLY A 169 5.53 2.22 8.80
C GLY A 169 5.93 3.38 7.92
N CYS A 170 6.37 4.46 8.53
CA CYS A 170 7.10 5.51 7.81
C CYS A 170 8.47 5.80 8.41
N SER A 171 9.46 6.13 7.58
CA SER A 171 10.77 6.64 8.01
C SER A 171 11.47 5.60 8.90
N ALA A 172 11.91 5.98 10.11
CA ALA A 172 12.43 5.03 11.09
C ALA A 172 11.47 3.86 11.39
N GLY A 173 10.16 4.07 11.33
CA GLY A 173 9.16 3.01 11.49
C GLY A 173 9.02 2.13 10.26
N ALA A 174 9.23 2.66 9.05
CA ALA A 174 9.29 1.86 7.83
C ALA A 174 10.57 1.01 7.78
N LEU A 175 11.70 1.56 8.26
CA LEU A 175 12.90 0.76 8.47
C LEU A 175 12.63 -0.36 9.48
N ALA A 176 11.97 -0.05 10.59
CA ALA A 176 11.55 -1.08 11.56
C ALA A 176 10.67 -2.16 10.91
N ALA A 177 9.73 -1.77 10.04
CA ALA A 177 8.88 -2.70 9.30
C ALA A 177 9.71 -3.64 8.42
N ILE A 178 10.77 -3.17 7.76
CA ILE A 178 11.72 -4.02 7.01
C ILE A 178 12.46 -4.98 7.96
N LEU A 179 13.05 -4.46 9.03
CA LEU A 179 13.88 -5.22 9.96
C LEU A 179 13.11 -6.32 10.72
N HIS A 180 11.83 -6.07 11.02
CA HIS A 180 10.95 -7.00 11.74
C HIS A 180 10.02 -7.80 10.81
N CYS A 181 10.10 -7.63 9.49
CA CYS A 181 9.13 -8.20 8.56
C CYS A 181 9.04 -9.74 8.65
N ASP A 182 10.19 -10.43 8.56
CA ASP A 182 10.24 -11.89 8.58
C ASP A 182 9.83 -12.46 9.95
N THR A 183 10.17 -11.79 11.04
CA THR A 183 9.74 -12.21 12.39
C THR A 183 8.26 -11.97 12.60
N PHE A 184 7.69 -10.89 12.06
CA PHE A 184 6.25 -10.63 12.05
C PHE A 184 5.46 -11.65 11.24
N ARG A 185 5.97 -12.08 10.07
CA ARG A 185 5.38 -13.19 9.31
C ARG A 185 5.38 -14.49 10.10
N ALA A 186 6.45 -14.77 10.84
CA ALA A 186 6.67 -16.04 11.53
C ALA A 186 5.76 -16.26 12.74
N ILE A 187 5.30 -15.19 13.40
CA ILE A 187 4.41 -15.25 14.57
C ILE A 187 2.92 -15.38 14.21
N LEU A 188 2.55 -15.09 12.96
CA LEU A 188 1.17 -15.16 12.46
C LEU A 188 0.84 -16.56 11.91
N PRO A 189 -0.46 -16.90 11.76
CA PRO A 189 -0.86 -18.19 11.21
C PRO A 189 -0.14 -18.51 9.89
N ARG A 190 0.20 -19.79 9.69
CA ARG A 190 0.84 -20.23 8.44
C ARG A 190 -0.04 -19.97 7.22
N THR A 191 -1.35 -20.06 7.38
CA THR A 191 -2.37 -19.79 6.36
C THR A 191 -2.59 -18.30 6.08
N ALA A 192 -2.09 -17.40 6.94
CA ALA A 192 -2.25 -15.97 6.75
C ALA A 192 -1.35 -15.45 5.62
N SER A 193 -1.90 -14.56 4.79
CA SER A 193 -1.12 -13.76 3.85
C SER A 193 -0.53 -12.56 4.59
N VAL A 194 0.79 -12.56 4.78
CA VAL A 194 1.50 -11.47 5.47
C VAL A 194 2.50 -10.83 4.52
N LYS A 195 2.43 -9.50 4.41
CA LYS A 195 3.29 -8.69 3.55
C LYS A 195 3.74 -7.44 4.29
N CYS A 196 4.81 -6.80 3.84
CA CYS A 196 5.32 -5.57 4.46
C CYS A 196 5.33 -4.39 3.49
N VAL A 197 5.03 -3.19 4.00
CA VAL A 197 5.02 -1.94 3.22
C VAL A 197 5.91 -0.91 3.90
N SER A 198 6.99 -0.51 3.25
CA SER A 198 7.95 0.47 3.77
C SER A 198 7.81 1.80 3.04
N ASP A 199 7.27 2.83 3.72
CA ASP A 199 7.22 4.20 3.21
C ASP A 199 8.39 5.05 3.72
N ALA A 200 9.22 5.53 2.81
CA ALA A 200 10.44 6.29 3.09
C ALA A 200 11.39 5.59 4.10
N GLY A 201 11.36 4.25 4.14
CA GLY A 201 12.18 3.42 5.02
C GLY A 201 13.43 2.84 4.37
N TYR A 202 13.56 2.95 3.04
CA TYR A 202 14.71 2.46 2.31
C TYR A 202 15.88 3.46 2.37
N PHE A 203 16.54 3.53 3.52
CA PHE A 203 17.74 4.37 3.69
C PHE A 203 18.96 3.71 3.05
N ILE A 204 19.67 4.45 2.21
CA ILE A 204 20.81 3.88 1.48
C ILE A 204 22.12 4.09 2.24
N HIS A 205 23.05 3.16 2.04
CA HIS A 205 24.44 3.33 2.44
C HIS A 205 25.15 4.24 1.43
N GLY A 206 24.68 5.48 1.34
CA GLY A 206 25.12 6.48 0.37
C GLY A 206 26.32 7.29 0.86
N LYS A 207 27.01 7.90 -0.11
CA LYS A 207 28.10 8.85 0.13
C LYS A 207 27.57 10.26 0.38
N ASP A 208 28.21 10.96 1.31
CA ASP A 208 27.96 12.38 1.57
C ASP A 208 28.73 13.28 0.59
N ILE A 209 28.50 14.60 0.67
CA ILE A 209 29.12 15.63 -0.19
C ILE A 209 30.66 15.67 -0.12
N THR A 210 31.28 15.00 0.86
CA THR A 210 32.74 14.87 0.97
C THR A 210 33.27 13.54 0.42
N GLY A 211 32.38 12.66 -0.07
CA GLY A 211 32.70 11.27 -0.44
C GLY A 211 32.77 10.32 0.76
N GLY A 212 32.51 10.82 1.97
CA GLY A 212 32.46 10.04 3.21
C GLY A 212 31.20 9.19 3.34
N SER A 213 31.19 8.31 4.35
CA SER A 213 30.02 7.50 4.72
C SER A 213 29.47 7.95 6.09
N TYR A 214 29.15 9.24 6.26
CA TYR A 214 28.66 9.77 7.54
C TYR A 214 27.50 8.94 8.14
N ILE A 215 26.56 8.50 7.30
CA ILE A 215 25.40 7.72 7.73
C ILE A 215 25.78 6.35 8.32
N GLN A 216 26.87 5.72 7.88
CA GLN A 216 27.36 4.48 8.47
C GLN A 216 27.83 4.71 9.91
N SER A 217 28.57 5.81 10.16
CA SER A 217 28.96 6.19 11.52
C SER A 217 27.75 6.51 12.39
N TYR A 218 26.76 7.19 11.82
CA TYR A 218 25.50 7.49 12.49
C TYR A 218 24.78 6.21 12.95
N TYR A 219 24.58 5.23 12.06
CA TYR A 219 23.97 3.94 12.44
C TYR A 219 24.84 3.09 13.35
N SER A 220 26.17 3.15 13.23
CA SER A 220 27.08 2.50 14.17
C SER A 220 26.82 2.97 15.61
N LYS A 221 26.65 4.28 15.80
CA LYS A 221 26.29 4.86 17.11
C LYS A 221 24.92 4.41 17.60
N VAL A 222 23.89 4.39 16.72
CA VAL A 222 22.55 3.89 17.10
C VAL A 222 22.64 2.42 17.56
N VAL A 223 23.26 1.56 16.75
CA VAL A 223 23.34 0.13 17.04
C VAL A 223 24.10 -0.16 18.32
N ALA A 224 25.22 0.53 18.55
CA ALA A 224 26.02 0.38 19.76
C ALA A 224 25.27 0.86 21.00
N LEU A 225 24.73 2.08 20.99
CA LEU A 225 24.06 2.68 22.15
C LEU A 225 22.81 1.90 22.57
N HIS A 226 22.01 1.48 21.59
CA HIS A 226 20.73 0.82 21.84
C HIS A 226 20.85 -0.70 21.99
N GLY A 227 22.03 -1.29 21.74
CA GLY A 227 22.22 -2.74 21.76
C GLY A 227 21.41 -3.46 20.69
N SER A 228 21.24 -2.85 19.51
CA SER A 228 20.31 -3.30 18.48
C SER A 228 20.68 -4.61 17.80
N ALA A 229 21.95 -5.02 17.86
CA ALA A 229 22.49 -6.14 17.07
C ALA A 229 21.68 -7.44 17.20
N LYS A 230 21.17 -7.74 18.40
CA LYS A 230 20.38 -8.96 18.68
C LYS A 230 18.99 -8.97 18.05
N SER A 231 18.50 -7.80 17.64
CA SER A 231 17.17 -7.63 17.03
C SER A 231 17.23 -7.46 15.52
N LEU A 232 18.43 -7.42 14.94
CA LEU A 232 18.62 -7.32 13.50
C LEU A 232 18.57 -8.71 12.84
N PRO A 233 18.21 -8.80 11.54
CA PRO A 233 18.14 -10.06 10.84
C PRO A 233 19.46 -10.85 10.89
N VAL A 234 19.39 -12.07 11.43
CA VAL A 234 20.56 -12.97 11.58
C VAL A 234 21.20 -13.27 10.23
N SER A 235 20.40 -13.37 9.16
CA SER A 235 20.87 -13.56 7.78
C SER A 235 21.81 -12.47 7.29
N CYS A 236 21.74 -11.27 7.88
CA CYS A 236 22.63 -10.16 7.62
C CYS A 236 23.77 -10.11 8.64
N THR A 237 23.48 -10.15 9.94
CA THR A 237 24.50 -9.99 10.99
C THR A 237 25.51 -11.14 11.04
N SER A 238 25.19 -12.30 10.48
CA SER A 238 26.16 -13.40 10.32
C SER A 238 27.20 -13.17 9.22
N LYS A 239 26.99 -12.18 8.33
CA LYS A 239 27.85 -11.91 7.16
C LYS A 239 28.56 -10.57 7.24
N MET A 240 28.04 -9.64 8.03
CA MET A 240 28.56 -8.28 8.11
C MET A 240 28.32 -7.65 9.47
N LYS A 241 28.99 -6.52 9.71
CA LYS A 241 28.86 -5.79 10.97
C LYS A 241 27.41 -5.34 11.20
N PRO A 242 26.90 -5.39 12.45
CA PRO A 242 25.51 -5.06 12.76
C PRO A 242 25.03 -3.69 12.25
N GLU A 243 25.88 -2.67 12.25
CA GLU A 243 25.52 -1.34 11.74
C GLU A 243 25.22 -1.29 10.24
N LEU A 244 25.78 -2.22 9.46
CA LEU A 244 25.46 -2.34 8.05
C LEU A 244 24.06 -2.95 7.86
N CYS A 245 23.63 -3.82 8.78
CA CYS A 245 22.29 -4.42 8.75
C CYS A 245 21.16 -3.44 9.10
N PHE A 246 21.47 -2.18 9.40
CA PHE A 246 20.48 -1.11 9.46
C PHE A 246 20.12 -0.55 8.08
N PHE A 247 20.92 -0.81 7.03
CA PHE A 247 20.60 -0.39 5.67
C PHE A 247 19.80 -1.49 4.94
N PRO A 248 18.58 -1.21 4.46
CA PRO A 248 17.76 -2.18 3.74
C PRO A 248 18.45 -2.87 2.56
N GLN A 249 19.38 -2.21 1.86
CA GLN A 249 20.12 -2.80 0.75
C GLN A 249 20.92 -4.07 1.12
N TYR A 250 21.24 -4.27 2.40
CA TYR A 250 21.94 -5.47 2.88
C TYR A 250 21.01 -6.50 3.53
N VAL A 251 19.78 -6.10 3.88
CA VAL A 251 18.79 -6.96 4.52
C VAL A 251 17.86 -7.57 3.48
N VAL A 252 17.29 -6.73 2.61
CA VAL A 252 16.29 -7.08 1.60
C VAL A 252 16.70 -8.25 0.71
N PRO A 253 17.95 -8.39 0.24
CA PRO A 253 18.34 -9.54 -0.59
C PRO A 253 18.03 -10.90 0.06
N SER A 254 18.09 -10.99 1.40
CA SER A 254 17.84 -12.21 2.17
C SER A 254 16.44 -12.33 2.77
N MET A 255 15.60 -11.29 2.61
CA MET A 255 14.23 -11.28 3.15
C MET A 255 13.34 -12.27 2.41
N ARG A 256 12.57 -13.04 3.17
CA ARG A 256 11.64 -14.06 2.65
C ARG A 256 10.23 -13.51 2.45
N THR A 257 9.81 -12.59 3.31
CA THR A 257 8.46 -12.03 3.28
C THR A 257 8.34 -10.97 2.19
N PRO A 258 7.25 -10.94 1.40
CA PRO A 258 7.01 -9.92 0.38
C PRO A 258 7.12 -8.50 0.93
N LEU A 259 7.81 -7.62 0.20
CA LEU A 259 8.05 -6.23 0.57
C LEU A 259 7.64 -5.28 -0.56
N PHE A 260 6.84 -4.27 -0.23
CA PHE A 260 6.58 -3.13 -1.09
C PHE A 260 7.30 -1.90 -0.55
N VAL A 261 8.08 -1.23 -1.39
CA VAL A 261 8.82 -0.02 -1.03
C VAL A 261 8.13 1.19 -1.67
N ILE A 262 7.78 2.18 -0.87
CA ILE A 262 7.37 3.52 -1.32
C ILE A 262 8.50 4.45 -0.93
N ASN A 263 9.17 5.06 -1.89
CA ASN A 263 10.28 5.96 -1.60
C ASN A 263 10.32 7.09 -2.64
N ALA A 264 10.72 8.29 -2.20
CA ALA A 264 11.15 9.33 -3.13
C ALA A 264 12.60 9.08 -3.56
N ALA A 265 12.89 9.21 -4.86
CA ALA A 265 14.25 9.16 -5.39
C ALA A 265 15.11 10.31 -4.86
N PHE A 266 14.46 11.43 -4.51
CA PHE A 266 15.04 12.58 -3.84
C PHE A 266 14.47 12.71 -2.42
N ASP A 267 14.52 11.63 -1.64
CA ASP A 267 14.02 11.64 -0.27
C ASP A 267 14.62 12.81 0.54
N SER A 268 13.73 13.68 1.05
CA SER A 268 14.15 14.95 1.64
C SER A 268 14.91 14.76 2.95
N TRP A 269 14.65 13.67 3.68
CA TRP A 269 15.42 13.33 4.87
C TRP A 269 16.83 12.85 4.49
N GLN A 270 16.95 12.00 3.48
CA GLN A 270 18.25 11.49 3.03
C GLN A 270 19.11 12.59 2.41
N ILE A 271 18.55 13.50 1.61
CA ILE A 271 19.32 14.63 1.08
C ILE A 271 19.86 15.50 2.23
N LYS A 272 19.02 15.78 3.23
CA LYS A 272 19.40 16.61 4.37
C LYS A 272 20.41 15.94 5.33
N ASN A 273 20.29 14.63 5.56
CA ASN A 273 20.99 13.95 6.67
C ASN A 273 21.97 12.86 6.23
N VAL A 274 21.92 12.41 4.97
CA VAL A 274 22.85 11.44 4.38
C VAL A 274 23.77 12.12 3.39
N LEU A 275 23.21 12.81 2.37
CA LEU A 275 24.02 13.49 1.36
C LEU A 275 24.72 14.73 1.94
N ALA A 276 23.98 15.68 2.51
CA ALA A 276 24.52 16.95 2.99
C ALA A 276 24.27 17.21 4.50
N PRO A 277 24.64 16.28 5.40
CA PRO A 277 24.44 16.48 6.83
C PRO A 277 25.18 17.74 7.32
N THR A 278 24.56 18.47 8.26
CA THR A 278 25.14 19.71 8.80
C THR A 278 26.53 19.51 9.41
N ALA A 279 26.84 18.29 9.89
CA ALA A 279 28.15 17.96 10.43
C ALA A 279 29.29 17.97 9.38
N VAL A 280 28.98 17.76 8.10
CA VAL A 280 29.97 17.76 7.00
C VAL A 280 29.90 19.02 6.13
N ASP A 281 28.77 19.73 6.14
CA ASP A 281 28.56 21.02 5.46
C ASP A 281 29.06 22.22 6.30
N LYS A 282 30.37 22.24 6.62
CA LYS A 282 30.97 23.28 7.49
C LYS A 282 30.85 24.69 6.92
N GLY A 283 30.99 24.83 5.60
CA GLY A 283 30.83 26.08 4.87
C GLY A 283 29.37 26.55 4.73
N LYS A 284 28.39 25.71 5.11
CA LYS A 284 26.94 25.97 4.99
C LYS A 284 26.47 26.22 3.57
N GLU A 285 27.23 25.79 2.57
CA GLU A 285 26.90 25.93 1.15
C GLU A 285 25.62 25.16 0.80
N TRP A 286 25.36 24.05 1.51
CA TRP A 286 24.19 23.21 1.30
C TRP A 286 22.99 23.59 2.17
N LYS A 287 23.11 24.58 3.07
CA LYS A 287 22.08 24.96 4.05
C LYS A 287 20.69 25.16 3.43
N ASN A 288 20.63 25.87 2.29
CA ASN A 288 19.37 26.16 1.60
C ASN A 288 18.99 25.05 0.61
N CYS A 289 19.96 24.59 -0.19
CA CYS A 289 19.75 23.56 -1.22
C CYS A 289 19.16 22.26 -0.65
N LYS A 290 19.67 21.76 0.49
CA LYS A 290 19.20 20.50 1.08
C LYS A 290 17.79 20.55 1.69
N LEU A 291 17.21 21.74 1.81
CA LEU A 291 15.84 21.96 2.29
C LEU A 291 14.88 22.29 1.15
N ASP A 292 15.38 22.92 0.09
CA ASP A 292 14.62 23.28 -1.11
C ASP A 292 15.52 23.14 -2.34
N LEU A 293 15.27 22.09 -3.13
CA LEU A 293 16.09 21.78 -4.30
C LEU A 293 16.05 22.88 -5.37
N LYS A 294 15.05 23.77 -5.36
CA LYS A 294 15.00 24.93 -6.27
C LYS A 294 16.09 25.97 -5.98
N LYS A 295 16.68 25.93 -4.78
CA LYS A 295 17.74 26.83 -4.33
C LYS A 295 19.13 26.25 -4.56
N CYS A 296 19.24 25.07 -5.15
CA CYS A 296 20.52 24.46 -5.48
C CYS A 296 21.16 25.12 -6.69
N SER A 297 22.48 25.29 -6.67
CA SER A 297 23.25 25.59 -7.88
C SER A 297 23.23 24.39 -8.84
N ALA A 298 23.60 24.61 -10.11
CA ALA A 298 23.71 23.52 -11.09
C ALA A 298 24.67 22.40 -10.63
N ALA A 299 25.79 22.74 -9.97
CA ALA A 299 26.74 21.78 -9.43
C ALA A 299 26.14 20.97 -8.26
N GLN A 300 25.37 21.62 -7.38
CA GLN A 300 24.67 20.95 -6.30
C GLN A 300 23.58 20.00 -6.84
N LEU A 301 22.82 20.43 -7.85
CA LEU A 301 21.83 19.57 -8.51
C LEU A 301 22.46 18.34 -9.15
N LYS A 302 23.62 18.48 -9.81
CA LYS A 302 24.38 17.34 -10.35
C LYS A 302 24.76 16.34 -9.25
N THR A 303 25.15 16.84 -8.08
CA THR A 303 25.49 16.01 -6.92
C THR A 303 24.24 15.32 -6.35
N VAL A 304 23.10 16.00 -6.28
CA VAL A 304 21.80 15.41 -5.89
C VAL A 304 21.35 14.32 -6.87
N GLN A 305 21.54 14.53 -8.17
CA GLN A 305 21.29 13.51 -9.20
C GLN A 305 22.21 12.29 -9.02
N GLY A 306 23.50 12.50 -8.72
CA GLY A 306 24.41 11.41 -8.40
C GLY A 306 24.00 10.61 -7.16
N PHE A 307 23.37 11.26 -6.17
CA PHE A 307 22.81 10.58 -4.99
C PHE A 307 21.55 9.76 -5.36
N ARG A 308 20.69 10.26 -6.25
CA ARG A 308 19.59 9.46 -6.83
C ARG A 308 20.13 8.20 -7.51
N ASP A 309 21.23 8.27 -8.24
CA ASP A 309 21.79 7.09 -8.91
C ASP A 309 22.34 6.06 -7.91
N GLN A 310 22.80 6.51 -6.73
CA GLN A 310 23.07 5.61 -5.61
C GLN A 310 21.78 4.95 -5.08
N MET A 311 20.69 5.71 -4.95
CA MET A 311 19.37 5.18 -4.57
C MET A 311 18.89 4.09 -5.52
N MET A 312 18.95 4.33 -6.84
CA MET A 312 18.56 3.37 -7.85
C MET A 312 19.36 2.05 -7.76
N ARG A 313 20.68 2.14 -7.59
CA ARG A 313 21.54 0.96 -7.41
C ARG A 313 21.19 0.20 -6.13
N ALA A 314 20.98 0.91 -5.03
CA ALA A 314 20.63 0.32 -3.74
C ALA A 314 19.26 -0.39 -3.79
N LEU A 315 18.33 0.06 -4.64
CA LEU A 315 17.00 -0.55 -4.84
C LEU A 315 16.98 -1.71 -5.85
N SER A 316 18.11 -2.05 -6.50
CA SER A 316 18.17 -3.19 -7.42
C SER A 316 17.66 -4.51 -6.82
N PRO A 317 17.89 -4.85 -5.53
CA PRO A 317 17.36 -6.09 -4.96
C PRO A 317 15.84 -6.08 -4.78
N VAL A 318 15.19 -4.91 -4.80
CA VAL A 318 13.72 -4.82 -4.75
C VAL A 318 13.13 -5.18 -6.12
N HIS A 319 13.78 -4.78 -7.21
CA HIS A 319 13.32 -5.07 -8.57
C HIS A 319 13.53 -6.53 -8.99
N SER A 320 14.50 -7.22 -8.39
CA SER A 320 14.95 -8.53 -8.85
C SER A 320 14.01 -9.70 -8.49
N THR A 321 12.83 -9.44 -7.93
CA THR A 321 11.93 -10.52 -7.46
C THR A 321 10.46 -10.14 -7.64
N PRO A 322 9.63 -11.00 -8.27
CA PRO A 322 8.20 -10.71 -8.50
C PRO A 322 7.37 -10.52 -7.22
N SER A 323 7.83 -11.05 -6.07
CA SER A 323 7.15 -10.90 -4.78
C SER A 323 7.34 -9.51 -4.15
N ARG A 324 8.18 -8.65 -4.74
CA ARG A 324 8.49 -7.31 -4.24
C ARG A 324 7.89 -6.25 -5.16
N GLY A 325 7.50 -5.12 -4.57
CA GLY A 325 6.96 -3.99 -5.31
C GLY A 325 7.71 -2.71 -4.99
N LEU A 326 7.71 -1.78 -5.95
CA LEU A 326 8.33 -0.48 -5.80
C LEU A 326 7.43 0.61 -6.35
N PHE A 327 7.19 1.62 -5.54
CA PHE A 327 6.69 2.92 -5.94
C PHE A 327 7.81 3.94 -5.70
N LEU A 328 8.50 4.34 -6.78
CA LEU A 328 9.59 5.30 -6.74
C LEU A 328 9.24 6.53 -7.56
N ASP A 329 8.90 7.63 -6.90
CA ASP A 329 8.66 8.91 -7.55
C ASP A 329 9.87 9.86 -7.47
N SER A 330 9.80 10.96 -8.20
CA SER A 330 10.84 11.99 -8.26
C SER A 330 10.55 13.22 -7.38
N CYS A 331 9.64 13.13 -6.41
CA CYS A 331 9.36 14.23 -5.50
C CYS A 331 10.50 14.45 -4.50
N HIS A 332 10.63 15.69 -4.00
CA HIS A 332 11.44 15.99 -2.81
C HIS A 332 10.56 15.82 -1.56
N ALA A 333 10.35 14.57 -1.16
CA ALA A 333 9.35 14.19 -0.15
C ALA A 333 9.90 13.18 0.87
N HIS A 334 9.17 13.01 1.97
CA HIS A 334 9.42 11.99 2.99
C HIS A 334 8.07 11.63 3.64
N CYS A 335 7.76 10.35 3.83
CA CYS A 335 6.47 9.84 4.32
C CYS A 335 5.24 10.16 3.46
N GLN A 336 5.07 9.47 2.34
CA GLN A 336 3.98 9.76 1.39
C GLN A 336 2.74 8.88 1.58
N GLY A 337 2.81 7.78 2.33
CA GLY A 337 1.71 6.85 2.56
C GLY A 337 0.77 7.22 3.71
N GLY A 338 1.17 8.17 4.56
CA GLY A 338 0.44 8.52 5.79
C GLY A 338 -0.68 9.55 5.62
N SER A 339 -0.70 10.31 4.52
CA SER A 339 -1.71 11.34 4.24
C SER A 339 -2.61 10.92 3.09
N ALA A 340 -3.93 11.13 3.21
CA ALA A 340 -4.87 10.88 2.12
C ALA A 340 -4.53 11.67 0.85
N ALA A 341 -3.98 12.89 1.00
CA ALA A 341 -3.63 13.75 -0.14
C ALA A 341 -2.56 13.12 -1.04
N SER A 342 -1.55 12.48 -0.45
CA SER A 342 -0.48 11.80 -1.19
C SER A 342 -0.79 10.33 -1.48
N TRP A 343 -1.54 9.67 -0.60
CA TRP A 343 -1.92 8.26 -0.75
C TRP A 343 -2.83 8.02 -1.97
N SER A 344 -3.94 8.77 -2.06
CA SER A 344 -4.98 8.58 -3.08
C SER A 344 -5.43 9.86 -3.78
N GLY A 345 -5.02 11.03 -3.26
CA GLY A 345 -5.47 12.34 -3.76
C GLY A 345 -5.03 12.62 -5.19
N ASP A 346 -5.80 13.46 -5.89
CA ASP A 346 -5.58 13.74 -7.31
C ASP A 346 -4.28 14.48 -7.59
N LYS A 347 -3.84 15.32 -6.64
CA LYS A 347 -2.56 16.04 -6.67
C LYS A 347 -1.42 15.25 -5.99
N GLY A 348 -1.68 14.01 -5.60
CA GLY A 348 -0.68 13.12 -5.01
C GLY A 348 0.35 12.62 -6.04
N PRO A 349 1.47 12.05 -5.58
CA PRO A 349 2.47 11.46 -6.46
C PRO A 349 1.89 10.31 -7.28
N GLN A 350 2.37 10.21 -8.53
CA GLN A 350 1.98 9.16 -9.46
C GLN A 350 3.22 8.63 -10.17
N VAL A 351 3.26 7.33 -10.38
CA VAL A 351 4.24 6.63 -11.21
C VAL A 351 3.46 5.85 -12.25
N ALA A 352 3.74 6.08 -13.53
CA ALA A 352 2.99 5.48 -14.64
C ALA A 352 1.46 5.59 -14.46
N ASN A 353 0.97 6.81 -14.19
CA ASN A 353 -0.44 7.14 -13.92
C ASN A 353 -1.09 6.34 -12.77
N THR A 354 -0.29 5.71 -11.92
CA THR A 354 -0.76 4.94 -10.77
C THR A 354 -0.41 5.69 -9.49
N ARG A 355 -1.39 5.86 -8.60
CA ARG A 355 -1.21 6.47 -7.27
C ARG A 355 -0.75 5.43 -6.25
N ILE A 356 -0.18 5.87 -5.14
CA ILE A 356 0.36 4.98 -4.10
C ILE A 356 -0.68 3.96 -3.62
N ALA A 357 -1.90 4.41 -3.28
CA ALA A 357 -2.97 3.54 -2.79
C ALA A 357 -3.26 2.38 -3.75
N LYS A 358 -3.40 2.72 -5.06
CA LYS A 358 -3.67 1.74 -6.11
C LYS A 358 -2.48 0.80 -6.31
N ALA A 359 -1.25 1.31 -6.29
CA ALA A 359 -0.05 0.50 -6.46
C ALA A 359 0.12 -0.53 -5.32
N VAL A 360 -0.04 -0.09 -4.07
CA VAL A 360 0.05 -0.97 -2.89
C VAL A 360 -1.09 -1.99 -2.89
N GLY A 361 -2.33 -1.56 -3.16
CA GLY A 361 -3.48 -2.45 -3.25
C GLY A 361 -3.31 -3.52 -4.32
N ASN A 362 -2.93 -3.11 -5.54
CA ASN A 362 -2.67 -4.02 -6.64
C ASN A 362 -1.60 -5.06 -6.30
N TRP A 363 -0.46 -4.63 -5.76
CA TRP A 363 0.59 -5.55 -5.33
C TRP A 363 0.15 -6.47 -4.18
N PHE A 364 -0.60 -5.94 -3.21
CA PHE A 364 -1.03 -6.73 -2.05
C PHE A 364 -1.95 -7.88 -2.49
N TYR A 365 -2.91 -7.60 -3.36
CA TYR A 365 -3.86 -8.61 -3.84
C TYR A 365 -3.38 -9.36 -5.09
N GLY A 366 -2.20 -9.04 -5.61
CA GLY A 366 -1.71 -9.65 -6.85
C GLY A 366 -2.51 -9.25 -8.08
N ARG A 367 -3.21 -8.10 -8.04
CA ARG A 367 -3.87 -7.53 -9.21
C ARG A 367 -2.76 -7.05 -10.13
N THR A 368 -2.45 -7.81 -11.17
CA THR A 368 -1.55 -7.34 -12.22
C THR A 368 -2.17 -6.08 -12.81
N SER A 369 -1.51 -4.94 -12.63
CA SER A 369 -1.58 -3.95 -13.68
C SER A 369 -0.87 -4.59 -14.86
N MET A 370 -1.60 -5.23 -15.77
CA MET A 370 -1.09 -5.23 -17.14
C MET A 370 -0.76 -3.78 -17.44
N ASP A 371 0.43 -3.55 -18.00
CA ASP A 371 0.84 -2.24 -18.45
C ASP A 371 -0.35 -1.65 -19.22
N SER A 372 -1.05 -0.65 -18.66
CA SER A 372 -2.27 -0.11 -19.29
C SER A 372 -1.96 0.26 -20.73
N ALA A 373 -0.74 0.74 -20.96
CA ALA A 373 -0.21 1.05 -22.27
C ALA A 373 -0.09 -0.17 -23.20
N PHE A 374 0.20 -1.38 -22.69
CA PHE A 374 0.12 -2.60 -23.48
C PHE A 374 -1.32 -2.96 -23.85
N VAL A 375 -2.24 -2.91 -22.89
CA VAL A 375 -3.66 -3.23 -23.15
C VAL A 375 -4.24 -2.21 -24.13
N ASP A 376 -3.92 -0.93 -23.97
CA ASP A 376 -4.26 0.14 -24.90
C ASP A 376 -3.73 -0.17 -26.31
N ARG A 377 -2.43 -0.42 -26.47
CA ARG A 377 -1.83 -0.73 -27.77
C ARG A 377 -2.38 -2.01 -28.40
N ALA A 378 -2.59 -3.05 -27.59
CA ALA A 378 -3.11 -4.33 -28.06
C ALA A 378 -4.57 -4.20 -28.52
N TRP A 379 -5.40 -3.49 -27.73
CA TRP A 379 -6.78 -3.19 -28.07
C TRP A 379 -6.87 -2.36 -29.35
N ASP A 380 -6.16 -1.23 -29.39
CA ASP A 380 -6.21 -0.31 -30.53
C ASP A 380 -5.73 -1.01 -31.81
N LYS A 381 -4.67 -1.83 -31.73
CA LYS A 381 -4.22 -2.66 -32.85
C LYS A 381 -5.27 -3.69 -33.25
N TRP A 382 -5.87 -4.41 -32.30
CA TRP A 382 -6.85 -5.44 -32.59
C TRP A 382 -8.09 -4.87 -33.28
N VAL A 383 -8.61 -3.73 -32.81
CA VAL A 383 -9.72 -2.99 -33.44
C VAL A 383 -9.33 -2.50 -34.83
N THR A 384 -8.21 -1.79 -34.98
CA THR A 384 -7.77 -1.20 -36.26
C THR A 384 -7.38 -2.23 -37.32
N THR A 385 -7.09 -3.48 -36.93
CA THR A 385 -6.84 -4.59 -37.88
C THR A 385 -8.14 -5.19 -38.45
N GLY A 386 -9.30 -4.58 -38.17
CA GLY A 386 -10.58 -4.99 -38.75
C GLY A 386 -11.27 -6.16 -38.01
N ASN A 387 -10.93 -6.39 -36.74
CA ASN A 387 -11.60 -7.44 -35.95
C ASN A 387 -12.94 -6.98 -35.39
N VAL A 388 -13.09 -5.69 -35.08
CA VAL A 388 -14.30 -5.09 -34.49
C VAL A 388 -14.69 -3.86 -35.31
N GLY A 389 -15.94 -3.76 -35.74
CA GLY A 389 -16.43 -2.61 -36.52
C GLY A 389 -17.64 -2.94 -37.39
N SER A 390 -17.91 -2.07 -38.38
CA SER A 390 -19.06 -2.24 -39.29
C SER A 390 -18.73 -3.11 -40.52
N SER A 391 -19.80 -3.59 -41.19
CA SER A 391 -19.85 -4.43 -42.40
C SER A 391 -18.52 -5.01 -42.92
N GLY A 392 -18.28 -6.29 -42.62
CA GLY A 392 -17.13 -7.08 -43.10
C GLY A 392 -16.20 -7.58 -41.99
N ASN A 393 -16.32 -7.02 -40.79
CA ASN A 393 -15.54 -7.42 -39.62
C ASN A 393 -16.18 -8.63 -38.90
N PRO A 394 -15.38 -9.51 -38.26
CA PRO A 394 -15.89 -10.65 -37.50
C PRO A 394 -16.79 -10.27 -36.31
N LEU A 395 -16.51 -9.15 -35.66
CA LEU A 395 -17.25 -8.65 -34.50
C LEU A 395 -17.87 -7.30 -34.82
N LYS A 396 -19.11 -7.10 -34.37
CA LYS A 396 -19.79 -5.81 -34.48
C LYS A 396 -19.46 -4.88 -33.32
N ALA A 397 -19.17 -5.46 -32.16
CA ALA A 397 -18.82 -4.72 -30.96
C ALA A 397 -18.01 -5.60 -30.00
N ALA A 398 -17.23 -4.98 -29.12
CA ALA A 398 -16.51 -5.67 -28.08
C ALA A 398 -16.38 -4.80 -26.83
N ILE A 399 -16.32 -5.43 -25.67
CA ILE A 399 -16.12 -4.79 -24.36
C ILE A 399 -15.05 -5.57 -23.61
N LEU A 400 -14.03 -4.87 -23.12
CA LEU A 400 -13.03 -5.43 -22.21
C LEU A 400 -13.30 -4.91 -20.81
N ILE A 401 -13.54 -5.81 -19.87
CA ILE A 401 -13.92 -5.48 -18.50
C ILE A 401 -12.80 -5.92 -17.56
N ASN A 402 -12.33 -5.02 -16.69
CA ASN A 402 -11.45 -5.39 -15.59
C ASN A 402 -12.24 -6.26 -14.62
N TYR A 403 -11.86 -7.54 -14.50
CA TYR A 403 -12.59 -8.52 -13.71
C TYR A 403 -11.66 -9.17 -12.69
N ASP A 404 -11.93 -8.90 -11.41
CA ASP A 404 -11.28 -9.57 -10.28
C ASP A 404 -12.26 -10.61 -9.70
N PRO A 405 -12.05 -11.92 -9.95
CA PRO A 405 -12.92 -12.97 -9.44
C PRO A 405 -12.90 -13.07 -7.90
N THR A 406 -11.89 -12.48 -7.25
CA THR A 406 -11.72 -12.51 -5.79
C THR A 406 -12.14 -11.21 -5.09
N GLY A 407 -12.53 -10.19 -5.87
CA GLY A 407 -12.89 -8.86 -5.37
C GLY A 407 -14.32 -8.80 -4.78
N PRO A 408 -14.55 -8.01 -3.71
CA PRO A 408 -15.88 -7.85 -3.11
C PRO A 408 -16.90 -7.24 -4.08
N SER A 409 -18.17 -7.65 -4.00
CA SER A 409 -19.23 -7.33 -4.97
C SER A 409 -19.52 -5.84 -5.19
N ARG A 410 -19.04 -4.98 -4.28
CA ARG A 410 -19.22 -3.52 -4.29
C ARG A 410 -18.13 -2.77 -5.06
N LEU A 411 -17.04 -3.42 -5.46
CA LEU A 411 -16.11 -2.85 -6.43
C LEU A 411 -16.73 -3.02 -7.82
N LEU A 412 -17.12 -1.90 -8.43
CA LEU A 412 -17.59 -1.88 -9.81
C LEU A 412 -16.43 -2.30 -10.71
N SER A 413 -16.60 -3.41 -11.42
CA SER A 413 -15.76 -3.73 -12.57
C SER A 413 -15.80 -2.55 -13.53
N THR A 414 -14.65 -1.97 -13.84
CA THR A 414 -14.57 -0.85 -14.77
C THR A 414 -14.44 -1.38 -16.20
N ILE A 415 -15.20 -0.80 -17.13
CA ILE A 415 -14.96 -0.97 -18.56
C ILE A 415 -13.56 -0.45 -18.84
N ALA A 416 -12.65 -1.35 -19.23
CA ALA A 416 -11.30 -0.99 -19.60
C ALA A 416 -11.28 -0.41 -21.02
N LYS A 417 -12.03 -1.01 -21.93
CA LYS A 417 -12.22 -0.59 -23.32
C LYS A 417 -13.59 -1.04 -23.84
N GLN A 418 -14.13 -0.32 -24.80
CA GLN A 418 -15.29 -0.74 -25.59
C GLN A 418 -15.16 -0.19 -27.01
N GLU A 419 -15.74 -0.88 -27.98
CA GLU A 419 -15.78 -0.47 -29.38
C GLU A 419 -17.09 -1.00 -30.01
N GLY A 420 -17.74 -0.20 -30.86
CA GLY A 420 -19.00 -0.58 -31.51
C GLY A 420 -20.22 -0.69 -30.59
N ILE A 421 -20.07 -0.41 -29.30
CA ILE A 421 -21.14 -0.38 -28.30
C ILE A 421 -20.81 0.62 -27.19
N ASP A 422 -21.83 1.35 -26.74
CA ASP A 422 -21.73 2.26 -25.60
C ASP A 422 -22.53 1.71 -24.41
N ILE A 423 -21.82 1.13 -23.44
CA ILE A 423 -22.41 0.63 -22.20
C ILE A 423 -21.86 1.43 -21.02
N TYR A 424 -22.71 1.75 -20.05
CA TYR A 424 -22.25 2.36 -18.80
C TYR A 424 -21.99 1.28 -17.74
N PRO A 425 -21.04 1.49 -16.81
CA PRO A 425 -20.75 0.51 -15.76
C PRO A 425 -21.95 0.06 -14.92
N VAL A 426 -22.99 0.89 -14.80
CA VAL A 426 -24.24 0.55 -14.10
C VAL A 426 -25.01 -0.58 -14.81
N ASP A 427 -24.94 -0.63 -16.13
CA ASP A 427 -25.64 -1.62 -16.97
C ASP A 427 -24.93 -2.99 -16.95
N LEU A 428 -23.65 -3.03 -16.56
CA LEU A 428 -22.87 -4.27 -16.42
C LEU A 428 -23.08 -4.99 -15.10
N LYS A 429 -23.79 -4.38 -14.13
CA LYS A 429 -23.92 -4.93 -12.79
C LYS A 429 -24.49 -6.36 -12.81
N GLN A 430 -25.57 -6.59 -13.54
CA GLN A 430 -26.20 -7.91 -13.63
C GLN A 430 -25.29 -8.95 -14.29
N PHE A 431 -24.61 -8.57 -15.38
CA PHE A 431 -23.64 -9.44 -16.06
C PHE A 431 -22.47 -9.84 -15.16
N ILE A 432 -21.93 -8.91 -14.37
CA ILE A 432 -20.81 -9.19 -13.47
C ILE A 432 -21.24 -10.05 -12.28
N ASP A 433 -22.44 -9.83 -11.75
CA ASP A 433 -23.00 -10.68 -10.70
C ASP A 433 -23.17 -12.13 -11.23
N PHE A 434 -23.64 -12.28 -12.48
CA PHE A 434 -23.69 -13.57 -13.18
C PHE A 434 -22.30 -14.23 -13.28
N MET A 435 -21.27 -13.52 -13.75
CA MET A 435 -19.91 -14.08 -13.90
C MET A 435 -19.29 -14.56 -12.57
N ARG A 436 -19.68 -13.98 -11.43
CA ARG A 436 -19.15 -14.36 -10.10
C ARG A 436 -19.80 -15.60 -9.49
N CYS A 437 -21.02 -15.97 -9.89
CA CYS A 437 -21.77 -17.04 -9.23
C CYS A 437 -21.33 -18.46 -9.65
N GLY A 438 -20.42 -18.60 -10.62
CA GLY A 438 -19.51 -19.74 -10.71
C GLY A 438 -20.05 -21.16 -11.00
N ASN A 439 -21.33 -21.37 -11.32
CA ASN A 439 -21.82 -22.48 -12.18
C ASN A 439 -23.35 -22.52 -12.27
N LEU A 440 -23.84 -22.77 -13.49
CA LEU A 440 -25.23 -22.71 -13.96
C LEU A 440 -26.04 -24.00 -13.77
N PRO A 441 -27.36 -23.86 -13.72
CA PRO A 441 -28.20 -24.46 -14.75
C PRO A 441 -29.09 -23.38 -15.43
N THR A 442 -28.97 -23.25 -16.76
CA THR A 442 -29.97 -22.64 -17.67
C THR A 442 -30.33 -21.14 -17.54
N GLU A 443 -29.42 -20.25 -17.16
CA GLU A 443 -29.75 -18.82 -17.00
C GLU A 443 -29.16 -17.93 -18.10
N THR A 444 -30.04 -17.11 -18.64
CA THR A 444 -29.71 -15.98 -19.51
C THR A 444 -28.94 -14.91 -18.75
N PHE A 445 -28.12 -14.11 -19.42
CA PHE A 445 -27.55 -12.89 -18.86
C PHE A 445 -28.06 -11.66 -19.62
N VAL A 446 -27.94 -10.49 -18.98
CA VAL A 446 -28.33 -9.21 -19.59
C VAL A 446 -27.08 -8.37 -19.82
N LEU A 447 -26.98 -7.79 -21.02
CA LEU A 447 -25.94 -6.85 -21.39
C LEU A 447 -26.59 -5.62 -22.04
N GLY A 448 -26.55 -4.48 -21.35
CA GLY A 448 -27.34 -3.31 -21.77
C GLY A 448 -28.84 -3.63 -21.74
N SER A 449 -29.52 -3.42 -22.86
CA SER A 449 -30.95 -3.73 -23.02
C SER A 449 -31.22 -5.14 -23.58
N ASN A 450 -30.18 -5.89 -23.91
CA ASN A 450 -30.30 -7.18 -24.59
C ASN A 450 -30.16 -8.35 -23.60
N GLN A 451 -31.00 -9.38 -23.79
CA GLN A 451 -30.96 -10.61 -23.00
C GLN A 451 -30.38 -11.74 -23.85
N TYR A 452 -29.41 -12.47 -23.32
CA TYR A 452 -28.69 -13.51 -24.04
C TYR A 452 -28.88 -14.86 -23.35
N ILE A 453 -29.14 -15.91 -24.13
CA ILE A 453 -29.18 -17.30 -23.66
C ILE A 453 -27.90 -18.02 -24.04
N ILE A 454 -27.31 -18.72 -23.09
CA ILE A 454 -26.06 -19.46 -23.30
C ILE A 454 -26.35 -20.69 -24.17
N THR A 455 -25.54 -20.88 -25.20
CA THR A 455 -25.68 -21.98 -26.17
C THR A 455 -24.56 -23.01 -26.09
N SER A 456 -23.39 -22.63 -25.58
CA SER A 456 -22.25 -23.53 -25.38
C SER A 456 -21.32 -23.00 -24.29
N ILE A 457 -20.74 -23.91 -23.50
CA ILE A 457 -19.83 -23.58 -22.40
C ILE A 457 -18.54 -24.39 -22.60
N HIS A 458 -17.41 -23.71 -22.42
CA HIS A 458 -16.05 -24.26 -22.44
C HIS A 458 -15.32 -23.86 -21.15
N GLU A 459 -14.12 -24.40 -20.90
CA GLU A 459 -13.41 -24.23 -19.62
C GLU A 459 -13.21 -22.76 -19.21
N ASN A 460 -12.90 -21.88 -20.17
CA ASN A 460 -12.58 -20.46 -19.90
C ASN A 460 -13.43 -19.47 -20.71
N TRP A 461 -14.45 -19.95 -21.43
CA TRP A 461 -15.31 -19.09 -22.25
C TRP A 461 -16.66 -19.77 -22.55
N PHE A 462 -17.66 -18.98 -22.95
CA PHE A 462 -18.96 -19.50 -23.40
C PHE A 462 -19.51 -18.64 -24.54
N ALA A 463 -20.40 -19.23 -25.35
CA ALA A 463 -21.16 -18.51 -26.36
C ALA A 463 -22.63 -18.40 -25.98
N ALA A 464 -23.27 -17.34 -26.45
CA ALA A 464 -24.68 -17.05 -26.21
C ALA A 464 -25.36 -16.41 -27.42
N ARG A 465 -26.69 -16.48 -27.45
CA ARG A 465 -27.55 -15.91 -28.49
C ARG A 465 -28.49 -14.89 -27.89
N CYS A 466 -28.64 -13.75 -28.56
CA CYS A 466 -29.57 -12.71 -28.15
C CYS A 466 -31.02 -13.19 -28.36
N LEU A 467 -31.85 -13.09 -27.32
CA LEU A 467 -33.26 -13.50 -27.34
C LEU A 467 -34.18 -12.41 -27.89
N ASN A 468 -33.78 -11.14 -27.76
CA ASN A 468 -34.61 -9.98 -28.09
C ASN A 468 -34.05 -9.14 -29.25
N THR A 469 -33.27 -9.76 -30.14
CA THR A 469 -32.74 -9.08 -31.34
C THR A 469 -33.83 -8.88 -32.40
N SER A 470 -33.86 -7.68 -32.99
CA SER A 470 -34.70 -7.37 -34.15
C SER A 470 -34.04 -7.74 -35.49
N GLN A 471 -32.79 -8.23 -35.47
CA GLN A 471 -32.03 -8.59 -36.66
C GLN A 471 -32.47 -9.96 -37.21
N PRO A 472 -32.90 -10.06 -38.48
CA PRO A 472 -33.32 -11.33 -39.08
C PRO A 472 -32.23 -12.41 -39.08
N ALA A 473 -30.96 -12.00 -39.15
CA ALA A 473 -29.81 -12.90 -39.14
C ALA A 473 -29.42 -13.37 -37.71
N GLY A 474 -30.04 -12.80 -36.68
CA GLY A 474 -29.72 -13.05 -35.28
C GLY A 474 -28.45 -12.34 -34.79
N GLU A 475 -28.25 -12.34 -33.48
CA GLU A 475 -27.10 -11.77 -32.80
C GLU A 475 -26.57 -12.77 -31.77
N GLY A 476 -25.25 -12.79 -31.55
CA GLY A 476 -24.63 -13.60 -30.52
C GLY A 476 -23.54 -12.87 -29.75
N ALA A 477 -23.12 -13.50 -28.67
CA ALA A 477 -22.06 -13.05 -27.79
C ALA A 477 -21.08 -14.19 -27.51
N ILE A 478 -19.80 -13.86 -27.45
CA ILE A 478 -18.73 -14.74 -26.98
C ILE A 478 -18.12 -14.07 -25.76
N VAL A 479 -18.09 -14.78 -24.65
CA VAL A 479 -17.56 -14.27 -23.38
C VAL A 479 -16.35 -15.10 -23.02
N MET A 480 -15.17 -14.46 -22.97
CA MET A 480 -13.91 -15.08 -22.61
C MET A 480 -13.38 -14.51 -21.31
N GLN A 481 -13.02 -15.40 -20.40
CA GLN A 481 -12.42 -15.03 -19.13
C GLN A 481 -10.91 -15.30 -19.17
N THR A 482 -10.14 -14.28 -18.77
CA THR A 482 -8.71 -14.40 -18.49
C THR A 482 -8.47 -14.25 -16.98
N ALA A 483 -7.22 -14.28 -16.52
CA ALA A 483 -6.88 -14.10 -15.11
C ALA A 483 -7.38 -12.76 -14.51
N VAL A 484 -7.52 -11.71 -15.33
CA VAL A 484 -7.83 -10.33 -14.86
C VAL A 484 -8.84 -9.56 -15.73
N TYR A 485 -9.25 -10.13 -16.86
CA TYR A 485 -10.24 -9.52 -17.76
C TYR A 485 -11.36 -10.49 -18.11
N VAL A 486 -12.54 -9.92 -18.36
CA VAL A 486 -13.61 -10.56 -19.14
C VAL A 486 -13.74 -9.79 -20.45
N LEU A 487 -13.57 -10.50 -21.57
CA LEU A 487 -13.83 -9.99 -22.90
C LEU A 487 -15.23 -10.43 -23.32
N VAL A 488 -16.08 -9.47 -23.66
CA VAL A 488 -17.40 -9.72 -24.25
C VAL A 488 -17.34 -9.28 -25.71
N ALA A 489 -17.51 -10.20 -26.63
CA ALA A 489 -17.41 -9.97 -28.07
C ALA A 489 -18.77 -10.27 -28.73
N LEU A 490 -19.37 -9.26 -29.38
CA LEU A 490 -20.68 -9.35 -30.01
C LEU A 490 -20.54 -9.48 -31.53
N TYR A 491 -21.40 -10.29 -32.14
CA TYR A 491 -21.39 -10.53 -33.57
C TYR A 491 -22.81 -10.66 -34.14
N ASP A 492 -22.95 -10.36 -35.43
CA ASP A 492 -24.19 -10.55 -36.18
C ASP A 492 -24.14 -11.86 -36.98
N GLY A 493 -25.28 -12.53 -37.13
CA GLY A 493 -25.45 -13.61 -38.10
C GLY A 493 -25.38 -15.04 -37.55
N SER A 494 -25.30 -16.00 -38.48
CA SER A 494 -25.47 -17.45 -38.27
C SER A 494 -24.27 -18.12 -37.59
N ILE A 495 -24.16 -19.46 -37.65
CA ILE A 495 -23.05 -20.23 -37.07
C ILE A 495 -21.71 -19.90 -37.75
N GLY A 496 -21.72 -19.54 -39.04
CA GLY A 496 -20.51 -19.16 -39.78
C GLY A 496 -19.84 -17.90 -39.22
N SER A 497 -20.65 -16.85 -38.97
CA SER A 497 -20.19 -15.63 -38.31
C SER A 497 -19.65 -15.87 -36.90
N ALA A 498 -20.26 -16.80 -36.16
CA ALA A 498 -19.82 -17.17 -34.81
C ALA A 498 -18.40 -17.74 -34.80
N SER A 499 -18.02 -18.51 -35.82
CA SER A 499 -16.68 -19.12 -35.91
C SER A 499 -15.58 -18.07 -36.13
N GLN A 500 -15.85 -17.08 -37.00
CA GLN A 500 -14.92 -15.97 -37.24
C GLN A 500 -14.83 -15.04 -36.02
N ALA A 501 -15.97 -14.73 -35.41
CA ALA A 501 -16.05 -13.98 -34.16
C ALA A 501 -15.22 -14.65 -33.05
N MET A 502 -15.33 -15.98 -32.94
CA MET A 502 -14.60 -16.77 -31.96
C MET A 502 -13.09 -16.71 -32.18
N ALA A 503 -12.64 -16.92 -33.42
CA ALA A 503 -11.23 -16.84 -33.75
C ALA A 503 -10.64 -15.45 -33.44
N ALA A 504 -11.37 -14.38 -33.75
CA ALA A 504 -10.96 -13.01 -33.49
C ALA A 504 -10.87 -12.71 -31.98
N ALA A 505 -11.86 -13.16 -31.20
CA ALA A 505 -11.89 -13.00 -29.75
C ALA A 505 -10.76 -13.81 -29.06
N ASP A 506 -10.54 -15.06 -29.49
CA ASP A 506 -9.53 -15.95 -28.90
C ASP A 506 -8.11 -15.46 -29.15
N GLN A 507 -7.86 -14.95 -30.36
CA GLN A 507 -6.58 -14.34 -30.70
C GLN A 507 -6.25 -13.19 -29.73
N PHE A 508 -7.23 -12.35 -29.41
CA PHE A 508 -7.04 -11.24 -28.48
C PHE A 508 -6.89 -11.70 -27.04
N ALA A 509 -7.77 -12.59 -26.56
CA ALA A 509 -7.69 -13.16 -25.21
C ALA A 509 -6.36 -13.91 -24.96
N SER A 510 -5.85 -14.61 -25.97
CA SER A 510 -4.55 -15.27 -25.96
C SER A 510 -3.39 -14.27 -25.88
N GLN A 511 -3.47 -13.13 -26.58
CA GLN A 511 -2.45 -12.07 -26.48
C GLN A 511 -2.39 -11.43 -25.10
N LEU A 512 -3.55 -11.24 -24.45
CA LEU A 512 -3.63 -10.79 -23.07
C LEU A 512 -3.02 -11.82 -22.11
N SER A 513 -3.23 -13.12 -22.36
CA SER A 513 -2.78 -14.19 -21.46
C SER A 513 -1.29 -14.53 -21.58
N ARG A 514 -0.65 -14.37 -22.75
CA ARG A 514 0.77 -14.74 -22.99
C ARG A 514 1.81 -13.88 -22.25
N LYS A 515 1.41 -12.74 -21.67
CA LYS A 515 2.32 -11.84 -20.94
C LYS A 515 2.23 -11.99 -19.40
N ASN A 516 1.57 -13.04 -18.93
CA ASN A 516 1.44 -13.39 -17.51
C ASN A 516 2.66 -14.13 -16.92
N PHE A 517 3.83 -14.04 -17.57
CA PHE A 517 5.09 -14.66 -17.10
C PHE A 517 6.21 -13.64 -17.01
#